data_AF-A0A1B6EWE8-F1
#
_entry.id   AF-A0A1B6EWE8-F1
#
_cell.length_a   1.000
_cell.length_b   1.000
_cell.length_c   1.000
_cell.angle_alpha   90.00
_cell.angle_beta   90.00
_cell.angle_gamma   90.00
#
_symmetry.space_group_name_H-M   'P 1'
#
loop_
_entity.id
_entity.type
_entity.pdbx_description
1 polymer ?
#
loop_
_entity_poly.entity_id
_entity_poly.type
_entity_poly.pdbx_seq_one_letter_code
_entity_poly.pdbx_strand_id
1 'polypeptide(L)'
;MFRSTAPFDKLLEKATSHLRLEPDWPTIIQICDQIRQGDVQPKHALSSIKKKLNNPNPHVAMFALIVLESCVKNCGSLIHDEIGTKAYMEQLRELIKTCPHDNVKNKLLELIQAWAFAFRNSPKYRAVQDTM
;
A
#
# COMPACT_ATOMS: atom_id res chain seq x y z
N MET A 1 14.68 -13.73 -15.76
CA MET A 1 13.35 -14.18 -16.22
C MET A 1 12.35 -13.09 -15.82
N PHE A 2 11.78 -12.35 -16.76
CA PHE A 2 10.77 -11.33 -16.44
C PHE A 2 9.45 -12.04 -16.14
N ARG A 3 9.06 -12.12 -14.86
CA ARG A 3 7.72 -12.61 -14.49
C ARG A 3 6.70 -11.56 -14.92
N SER A 4 5.61 -12.00 -15.55
CA SER A 4 4.53 -11.11 -15.96
C SER A 4 3.86 -10.48 -14.74
N THR A 5 3.69 -9.16 -14.72
CA THR A 5 3.02 -8.43 -13.65
C THR A 5 1.50 -8.43 -13.78
N ALA A 6 0.99 -8.83 -14.96
CA ALA A 6 -0.43 -8.83 -15.28
C ALA A 6 -1.32 -9.62 -14.30
N PRO A 7 -0.91 -10.77 -13.72
CA PRO A 7 -1.71 -11.47 -12.71
C PRO A 7 -1.94 -10.62 -11.46
N PHE A 8 -0.90 -9.92 -10.97
CA PHE A 8 -1.01 -9.03 -9.83
C PHE A 8 -1.93 -7.85 -10.11
N ASP A 9 -1.73 -7.18 -11.25
CA ASP A 9 -2.52 -6.00 -11.58
C ASP A 9 -4.01 -6.36 -11.71
N LYS A 10 -4.35 -7.52 -12.28
CA LYS A 10 -5.75 -8.00 -12.33
C LYS A 10 -6.36 -8.23 -10.94
N LEU A 11 -5.61 -8.80 -10.00
CA LEU A 11 -6.07 -8.96 -8.62
C LEU A 11 -6.26 -7.61 -7.94
N LEU A 12 -5.33 -6.68 -8.15
CA LEU A 12 -5.43 -5.33 -7.60
C LEU A 12 -6.65 -4.58 -8.16
N GLU A 13 -6.91 -4.65 -9.47
CA GLU A 13 -8.13 -4.11 -10.08
C GLU A 13 -9.39 -4.69 -9.43
N LYS A 14 -9.41 -6.02 -9.24
CA LYS A 14 -10.55 -6.72 -8.63
C LYS A 14 -10.78 -6.32 -7.17
N ALA A 15 -9.71 -6.18 -6.39
CA ALA A 15 -9.75 -5.82 -4.97
C ALA A 15 -10.10 -4.34 -4.74
N THR A 16 -9.76 -3.47 -5.69
CA THR A 16 -9.98 -2.02 -5.59
C THR A 16 -11.14 -1.51 -6.45
N SER A 17 -11.99 -2.41 -6.97
CA SER A 17 -13.12 -2.04 -7.80
C SER A 17 -14.13 -1.18 -7.03
N HIS A 18 -14.53 -0.04 -7.62
CA HIS A 18 -15.55 0.85 -7.07
C HIS A 18 -16.95 0.22 -6.98
N LEU A 19 -17.17 -0.92 -7.64
CA LEU A 19 -18.42 -1.68 -7.59
C LEU A 19 -18.52 -2.56 -6.34
N ARG A 20 -17.46 -2.62 -5.51
CA ARG A 20 -17.47 -3.37 -4.26
C ARG A 20 -18.18 -2.58 -3.17
N LEU A 21 -18.99 -3.30 -2.40
CA LEU A 21 -19.62 -2.77 -1.19
C LEU A 21 -18.73 -2.98 0.04
N GLU A 22 -17.85 -3.98 0.00
CA GLU A 22 -16.96 -4.37 1.10
C GLU A 22 -15.60 -4.87 0.57
N PRO A 23 -14.55 -4.92 1.42
CA PRO A 23 -13.24 -5.41 1.02
C PRO A 23 -13.27 -6.88 0.57
N ASP A 24 -12.69 -7.18 -0.59
CA ASP A 24 -12.50 -8.56 -1.08
C ASP A 24 -11.28 -9.19 -0.38
N TRP A 25 -11.46 -9.60 0.87
CA TRP A 25 -10.40 -10.24 1.65
C TRP A 25 -9.74 -11.43 0.95
N PRO A 26 -10.47 -12.36 0.30
CA PRO A 26 -9.84 -13.44 -0.46
C PRO A 26 -8.84 -12.92 -1.52
N THR A 27 -9.21 -11.90 -2.29
CA THR A 27 -8.34 -11.31 -3.31
C THR A 27 -7.18 -10.52 -2.69
N ILE A 28 -7.41 -9.82 -1.57
CA ILE A 28 -6.36 -9.10 -0.83
C ILE A 28 -5.31 -10.07 -0.28
N ILE A 29 -5.72 -11.21 0.28
CA ILE A 29 -4.79 -12.23 0.76
C ILE A 29 -4.00 -12.84 -0.41
N GLN A 30 -4.66 -13.10 -1.54
CA GLN A 30 -3.96 -13.57 -2.75
C GLN A 30 -2.91 -12.57 -3.27
N ILE A 31 -3.17 -11.26 -3.14
CA ILE A 31 -2.18 -10.21 -3.44
C ILE A 31 -0.96 -10.33 -2.51
N CYS A 32 -1.18 -10.52 -1.21
CA CYS A 32 -0.07 -10.74 -0.27
C CYS A 32 0.72 -12.01 -0.61
N ASP A 33 0.03 -13.08 -1.01
CA ASP A 33 0.65 -14.35 -1.40
C ASP A 33 1.57 -14.20 -2.61
N GLN A 34 1.15 -13.47 -3.64
CA GLN A 34 1.99 -13.20 -4.82
C GLN A 34 3.27 -12.45 -4.47
N ILE A 35 3.21 -11.51 -3.52
CA ILE A 35 4.40 -10.79 -3.04
C ILE A 35 5.33 -11.76 -2.30
N ARG A 36 4.79 -12.57 -1.38
CA ARG A 36 5.58 -13.51 -0.57
C ARG A 36 6.20 -14.64 -1.39
N GLN A 37 5.52 -15.10 -2.45
CA GLN A 37 6.00 -16.14 -3.36
C GLN A 37 6.98 -15.60 -4.42
N GLY A 38 7.19 -14.28 -4.47
CA GLY A 38 8.06 -13.63 -5.44
C GLY A 38 7.48 -13.60 -6.86
N ASP A 39 6.17 -13.81 -7.01
CA ASP A 39 5.46 -13.72 -8.28
C ASP A 39 5.35 -12.28 -8.79
N VAL A 40 5.38 -11.32 -7.86
CA VAL A 40 5.51 -9.89 -8.16
C VAL A 40 6.65 -9.29 -7.33
N GLN A 41 7.39 -8.36 -7.95
CA GLN A 41 8.40 -7.59 -7.22
C GLN A 41 7.72 -6.61 -6.26
N PRO A 42 8.14 -6.50 -4.98
CA PRO A 42 7.52 -5.60 -4.01
C PRO A 42 7.43 -4.15 -4.47
N LYS A 43 8.48 -3.66 -5.13
CA LYS A 43 8.52 -2.32 -5.74
C LYS A 43 7.43 -2.11 -6.80
N HIS A 44 7.17 -3.13 -7.63
CA HIS A 44 6.09 -3.07 -8.62
C HIS A 44 4.72 -3.07 -7.92
N ALA A 45 4.53 -3.96 -6.94
CA ALA A 45 3.29 -4.05 -6.18
C ALA A 45 2.93 -2.71 -5.52
N LEU A 46 3.87 -2.08 -4.83
CA LEU A 46 3.67 -0.77 -4.19
C LEU A 46 3.46 0.35 -5.20
N SER A 47 4.15 0.33 -6.35
CA SER A 47 3.90 1.29 -7.43
C SER A 47 2.48 1.18 -7.98
N SER A 48 1.99 -0.02 -8.24
CA SER A 48 0.62 -0.26 -8.71
C SER A 48 -0.41 0.13 -7.64
N ILE A 49 -0.19 -0.20 -6.36
CA ILE A 49 -1.06 0.22 -5.25
C ILE A 49 -1.11 1.76 -5.16
N LYS A 50 0.03 2.45 -5.25
CA LYS A 50 0.09 3.91 -5.26
C LYS A 50 -0.74 4.51 -6.40
N LYS A 51 -0.73 3.92 -7.60
CA LYS A 51 -1.59 4.39 -8.71
C LYS A 51 -3.07 4.34 -8.32
N LYS A 52 -3.49 3.31 -7.57
CA LYS A 52 -4.86 3.21 -7.04
C LYS A 52 -5.17 4.22 -5.95
N LEU A 53 -4.20 4.56 -5.10
CA LEU A 53 -4.35 5.63 -4.12
C LEU A 53 -4.58 7.01 -4.75
N ASN A 54 -4.02 7.25 -5.94
CA ASN A 54 -4.23 8.49 -6.71
C ASN A 54 -5.50 8.47 -7.56
N ASN A 55 -6.36 7.45 -7.43
CA ASN A 55 -7.59 7.39 -8.20
C ASN A 55 -8.55 8.51 -7.76
N PRO A 56 -9.24 9.20 -8.70
CA PRO A 56 -10.20 10.25 -8.34
C PRO A 56 -11.38 9.73 -7.53
N ASN A 57 -11.73 8.45 -7.67
CA ASN A 57 -12.78 7.81 -6.90
C ASN A 57 -12.28 7.44 -5.49
N PRO A 58 -12.86 8.02 -4.41
CA PRO A 58 -12.41 7.78 -3.05
C PRO A 58 -12.62 6.33 -2.58
N HIS A 59 -13.58 5.58 -3.14
CA HIS A 59 -13.78 4.18 -2.79
C HIS A 59 -12.62 3.31 -3.31
N VAL A 60 -12.15 3.58 -4.53
CA VAL A 60 -10.98 2.89 -5.10
C VAL A 60 -9.73 3.17 -4.24
N ALA A 61 -9.51 4.44 -3.89
CA ALA A 61 -8.39 4.84 -3.04
C ALA A 61 -8.49 4.20 -1.64
N MET A 62 -9.68 4.13 -1.05
CA MET A 62 -9.89 3.50 0.26
C MET A 62 -9.59 2.00 0.23
N PHE A 63 -10.09 1.26 -0.77
CA PHE A 63 -9.74 -0.16 -0.91
C PHE A 63 -8.25 -0.37 -1.16
N ALA A 64 -7.60 0.55 -1.88
CA ALA A 64 -6.16 0.51 -2.07
C ALA A 64 -5.37 0.74 -0.76
N LEU A 65 -5.88 1.58 0.16
CA LEU A 65 -5.31 1.70 1.51
C LEU A 65 -5.46 0.40 2.31
N ILE A 66 -6.58 -0.31 2.18
CA ILE A 66 -6.78 -1.61 2.85
C ILE A 66 -5.83 -2.68 2.28
N VAL A 67 -5.64 -2.69 0.96
CA VAL A 67 -4.62 -3.55 0.31
C VAL A 67 -3.23 -3.21 0.82
N LEU A 68 -2.87 -1.92 0.87
CA LEU A 68 -1.57 -1.46 1.37
C LEU A 68 -1.34 -1.90 2.82
N GLU A 69 -2.30 -1.64 3.70
CA GLU A 69 -2.28 -2.06 5.10
C GLU A 69 -2.05 -3.57 5.23
N SER A 70 -2.76 -4.35 4.43
CA SER A 70 -2.63 -5.82 4.41
C SER A 70 -1.24 -6.26 3.96
N CYS A 71 -0.69 -5.64 2.92
CA CYS A 71 0.68 -5.91 2.46
C CYS A 71 1.72 -5.58 3.54
N VAL A 72 1.59 -4.46 4.26
CA VAL A 72 2.50 -4.11 5.37
C VAL A 72 2.43 -5.14 6.49
N LYS A 73 1.23 -5.60 6.84
CA LYS A 73 1.03 -6.57 7.93
C LYS A 73 1.51 -7.98 7.57
N ASN A 74 1.39 -8.39 6.32
CA ASN A 74 1.55 -9.80 5.94
C ASN A 74 2.82 -10.12 5.15
N CYS A 75 3.48 -9.15 4.50
CA CYS A 75 4.62 -9.43 3.61
C CYS A 75 6.00 -9.21 4.24
N GLY A 76 6.07 -8.73 5.48
CA GLY A 76 7.32 -8.56 6.22
C GLY A 76 8.31 -7.62 5.53
N SER A 77 9.61 -7.93 5.66
CA SER A 77 10.70 -7.08 5.16
C SER A 77 10.62 -6.78 3.66
N LEU A 78 10.02 -7.67 2.85
CA LEU A 78 9.82 -7.43 1.41
C LEU A 78 9.08 -6.12 1.14
N ILE A 79 8.08 -5.78 1.96
CA ILE A 79 7.32 -4.54 1.83
C ILE A 79 7.85 -3.45 2.77
N HIS A 80 8.32 -3.82 3.97
CA HIS A 80 8.85 -2.84 4.92
C HIS A 80 10.08 -2.11 4.36
N ASP A 81 10.95 -2.81 3.64
CA ASP A 81 12.17 -2.25 3.06
C ASP A 81 11.88 -1.20 1.98
N GLU A 82 10.81 -1.38 1.21
CA GLU A 82 10.40 -0.43 0.17
C GLU A 82 9.62 0.76 0.76
N ILE A 83 8.70 0.51 1.70
CA ILE A 83 7.91 1.56 2.37
C ILE A 83 8.80 2.42 3.26
N GLY A 84 9.75 1.81 3.97
CA GLY A 84 10.64 2.49 4.91
C GLY A 84 11.64 3.43 4.25
N THR A 85 11.66 3.54 2.92
CA THR A 85 12.51 4.49 2.21
C THR A 85 11.98 5.91 2.33
N LYS A 86 12.89 6.89 2.46
CA LYS A 86 12.54 8.32 2.43
C LYS A 86 11.78 8.70 1.15
N ALA A 87 12.17 8.12 0.02
CA ALA A 87 11.53 8.37 -1.27
C ALA A 87 10.08 7.91 -1.31
N TYR A 88 9.74 6.77 -0.72
CA TYR A 88 8.35 6.30 -0.68
C TYR A 88 7.52 7.10 0.33
N MET A 89 8.07 7.41 1.50
CA MET A 89 7.38 8.23 2.50
C MET A 89 7.07 9.65 2.01
N GLU A 90 7.99 10.32 1.28
CA GLU A 90 7.71 11.63 0.70
C GLU A 90 6.58 11.56 -0.34
N GLN A 91 6.47 10.45 -1.10
CA GLN A 91 5.37 10.26 -2.03
C GLN A 91 4.02 10.12 -1.31
N LEU A 92 3.99 9.45 -0.15
CA LEU A 92 2.77 9.39 0.68
C LEU A 92 2.43 10.75 1.27
N ARG A 93 3.44 11.52 1.69
CA ARG A 93 3.28 12.90 2.18
C ARG A 93 2.75 13.84 1.10
N GLU A 94 3.12 13.63 -0.16
CA GLU A 94 2.57 14.39 -1.28
C GLU A 94 1.12 13.98 -1.58
N LEU A 95 0.80 12.69 -1.49
CA LEU A 95 -0.57 12.18 -1.64
C LEU A 95 -1.50 12.76 -0.56
N ILE A 96 -1.15 12.61 0.71
CA ILE A 96 -1.16 13.72 1.69
C ILE A 96 -1.91 15.01 1.32
N LYS A 97 -1.07 15.93 0.85
CA LYS A 97 -1.40 17.31 0.52
C LYS A 97 -2.35 17.44 -0.67
N THR A 98 -2.23 16.53 -1.64
CA THR A 98 -2.95 16.61 -2.93
C THR A 98 -4.31 15.90 -2.90
N CYS A 99 -4.55 15.00 -1.95
CA CYS A 99 -5.78 14.24 -1.86
C CYS A 99 -6.97 15.13 -1.45
N PRO A 100 -8.03 15.23 -2.29
CA PRO A 100 -9.19 16.06 -1.98
C PRO A 100 -10.13 15.43 -0.95
N HIS A 101 -9.96 14.14 -0.65
CA HIS A 101 -10.91 13.35 0.16
C HIS A 101 -10.38 13.16 1.59
N ASP A 102 -11.04 13.79 2.56
CA ASP A 102 -10.59 13.77 3.97
C ASP A 102 -10.56 12.37 4.58
N ASN A 103 -11.52 11.51 4.23
CA ASN A 103 -11.53 10.12 4.70
C ASN A 103 -10.29 9.33 4.25
N VAL A 104 -9.84 9.50 2.99
CA VAL A 104 -8.64 8.86 2.45
C VAL A 104 -7.39 9.41 3.14
N LYS A 105 -7.29 10.74 3.33
CA LYS A 105 -6.19 11.38 4.06
C LYS A 105 -6.08 10.87 5.49
N ASN A 106 -7.19 10.85 6.22
CA ASN A 106 -7.23 10.42 7.62
C ASN A 106 -6.81 8.96 7.77
N LYS A 107 -7.30 8.08 6.88
CA LYS A 107 -6.88 6.66 6.91
C LYS A 107 -5.40 6.50 6.58
N LEU A 108 -4.86 7.27 5.62
CA LEU A 108 -3.42 7.20 5.31
C LEU A 108 -2.57 7.72 6.48
N LEU A 109 -2.97 8.81 7.15
CA LEU A 109 -2.30 9.31 8.35
C LEU A 109 -2.33 8.28 9.49
N GLU A 110 -3.47 7.63 9.73
CA GLU A 110 -3.60 6.54 10.70
C GLU A 110 -2.61 5.40 10.41
N LEU A 111 -2.48 5.00 9.14
CA LEU A 111 -1.52 3.97 8.74
C LEU A 111 -0.08 4.39 8.98
N ILE A 112 0.31 5.62 8.61
CA ILE A 112 1.66 6.14 8.84
C ILE A 112 1.97 6.18 10.34
N GLN A 113 1.02 6.62 11.16
CA GLN A 113 1.16 6.62 12.62
C GLN A 113 1.33 5.21 13.18
N ALA A 114 0.52 4.26 12.73
CA ALA A 114 0.64 2.87 13.14
C ALA A 114 2.01 2.29 12.76
N TRP A 115 2.51 2.59 11.56
CA TRP A 115 3.82 2.12 11.09
C TRP A 115 4.97 2.79 11.83
N ALA A 116 4.91 4.10 12.09
CA ALA A 116 5.91 4.81 12.89
C ALA A 116 6.04 4.18 14.29
N PHE A 117 4.91 3.86 14.92
CA PHE A 117 4.91 3.14 16.19
C PHE A 117 5.43 1.71 16.06
N ALA A 118 4.99 0.94 15.05
CA ALA A 118 5.43 -0.44 14.84
C ALA A 118 6.94 -0.55 14.57
N PHE A 119 7.50 0.42 13.84
CA PHE A 119 8.90 0.45 13.45
C PHE A 119 9.79 1.27 14.39
N ARG A 120 9.28 1.73 15.54
CA ARG A 120 10.01 2.61 16.47
C ARG A 120 11.40 2.11 16.90
N ASN A 121 11.55 0.79 17.01
CA ASN A 121 12.79 0.14 17.43
C ASN A 121 13.66 -0.34 16.24
N SER A 122 13.31 0.01 15.00
CA SER A 122 14.05 -0.37 13.80
C SER A 122 14.71 0.87 13.18
N PRO A 123 16.01 1.12 13.42
CA PRO A 123 16.73 2.26 12.84
C PRO A 123 16.66 2.29 11.29
N LYS A 124 16.51 1.12 10.66
CA LYS A 124 16.38 0.98 9.21
C LYS A 124 15.16 1.72 8.64
N TYR A 125 14.08 1.86 9.42
CA TYR A 125 12.81 2.44 8.98
C TYR A 125 12.54 3.82 9.59
N ARG A 126 13.60 4.52 10.01
CA ARG A 126 13.49 5.84 10.66
C ARG A 126 12.73 6.86 9.82
N ALA A 127 12.82 6.80 8.49
CA ALA A 127 12.09 7.70 7.61
C ALA A 127 10.56 7.64 7.80
N VAL A 128 10.02 6.50 8.24
CA VAL A 128 8.59 6.37 8.56
C VAL A 128 8.22 7.22 9.78
N GLN A 129 9.11 7.25 10.78
CA GLN A 129 8.94 8.03 12.00
C GLN A 129 9.09 9.53 11.73
N ASP A 130 10.05 9.91 10.87
CA ASP A 130 10.30 11.31 10.51
C ASP A 130 9.19 11.93 9.63
N THR A 131 8.25 11.12 9.14
CA THR A 131 7.12 11.58 8.30
C THR A 131 5.88 11.94 9.11
N MET A 132 5.85 11.59 10.41
CA MET A 132 4.81 12.00 11.35
C MET A 132 4.82 13.50 11.64
#